data_AF-A0A2S8FEV7-F1
#
_entry.id   AF-A0A2S8FEV7-F1
#
_cell.length_a   1.000
_cell.length_b   1.000
_cell.length_c   1.000
_cell.angle_alpha   90.00
_cell.angle_beta   90.00
_cell.angle_gamma   90.00
#
_symmetry.space_group_name_H-M   'P 1'
#
loop_
_entity.id
_entity.type
_entity.pdbx_description
1 polymer ?
#
loop_
_entity_poly.entity_id
_entity_poly.type
_entity_poly.pdbx_seq_one_letter_code
_entity_poly.pdbx_strand_id
1 'polypeptide(L)'
;MDLQLNDELLSAFLDGEVSEEERLQIEAQLANSPEWRRRYHQLVETVNVVRTLPEVAMPRDFSLSIMAQIAQRQQEQGQAPVASEVTLATSPDRSVVNRRRQKESSYSSAWIAIAACLLIAAGLGIAYQAGMFGSGNDPMIAQNDPVLPPDVKPNGNPATPDVKQAAGNSSEVPKHSPFPTVDELANSQGDPPMEITPMEDTTKERNPIGIRVNVRTKPGEMPKPDTTMKRPGSLARSVFNLDPQEDPGLDRVELTSFKQDDVAEEISAWADLDKDGQVSDTEAQQSWFRFMQTEGAVPALSEEALIAIDQDMNQKISIAEFHMSVAAVRWNGSEGLRKAWYRLDANGDGVWSREDFSSNARFAAMGAPSLSQQLVQWHALLDRSRDGKVSRLEFALSADHIQLVLKGWEQKILNPQSYDLTKTLLGEFDRDGNGQLAGRELMRLKEKHESLAPRLENVGREGLSAYELYLVVEAENL
;
A
#
# COMPACT_ATOMS: atom_id res chain seq x y z
N MET A 1 29.59 -19.53 -11.82
CA MET A 1 30.12 -19.63 -10.44
C MET A 1 28.90 -19.69 -9.55
N ASP A 2 28.79 -20.66 -8.65
CA ASP A 2 27.65 -20.72 -7.74
C ASP A 2 27.79 -19.57 -6.72
N LEU A 3 26.92 -18.57 -6.84
CA LEU A 3 26.85 -17.47 -5.89
C LEU A 3 26.42 -18.05 -4.54
N GLN A 4 27.26 -17.94 -3.53
CA GLN A 4 26.89 -18.39 -2.19
C GLN A 4 26.02 -17.31 -1.54
N LEU A 5 24.71 -17.57 -1.39
CA LEU A 5 23.80 -16.64 -0.70
C LEU A 5 24.31 -16.39 0.72
N ASN A 6 24.52 -15.13 1.07
CA ASN A 6 24.80 -14.67 2.42
C ASN A 6 23.82 -13.55 2.78
N ASP A 7 23.75 -13.22 4.07
CA ASP A 7 22.80 -12.20 4.55
C ASP A 7 23.14 -10.79 3.99
N GLU A 8 24.41 -10.55 3.62
CA GLU A 8 24.86 -9.31 2.96
C GLU A 8 24.27 -9.16 1.54
N LEU A 9 24.28 -10.22 0.73
CA LEU A 9 23.65 -10.24 -0.61
C LEU A 9 22.14 -10.05 -0.52
N LEU A 10 21.49 -10.63 0.49
CA LEU A 10 20.06 -10.40 0.73
C LEU A 10 19.76 -8.96 1.14
N SER A 11 20.64 -8.32 1.93
CA SER A 11 20.52 -6.89 2.25
C SER A 11 20.70 -6.03 1.01
N ALA A 12 21.77 -6.26 0.23
CA ALA A 12 22.02 -5.54 -1.03
C ALA A 12 20.86 -5.72 -2.01
N PHE A 13 20.24 -6.92 -2.06
CA PHE A 13 19.06 -7.17 -2.87
C PHE A 13 17.83 -6.36 -2.41
N LEU A 14 17.64 -6.18 -1.10
CA LEU A 14 16.58 -5.34 -0.55
C LEU A 14 16.82 -3.84 -0.79
N ASP A 15 18.07 -3.42 -0.80
CA ASP A 15 18.48 -2.04 -1.07
C ASP A 15 18.56 -1.73 -2.59
N GLY A 16 18.42 -2.74 -3.45
CA GLY A 16 18.48 -2.59 -4.91
C GLY A 16 19.89 -2.44 -5.46
N GLU A 17 20.92 -2.80 -4.69
CA GLU A 17 22.35 -2.65 -5.02
C GLU A 17 22.96 -3.87 -5.72
N VAL A 18 22.14 -4.85 -6.14
CA VAL A 18 22.62 -6.03 -6.89
C VAL A 18 22.44 -5.84 -8.39
N SER A 19 23.34 -6.43 -9.17
CA SER A 19 23.21 -6.46 -10.63
C SER A 19 22.02 -7.32 -11.08
N GLU A 20 21.54 -7.14 -12.33
CA GLU A 20 20.42 -7.93 -12.87
C GLU A 20 20.72 -9.43 -12.89
N GLU A 21 21.97 -9.82 -13.18
CA GLU A 21 22.40 -11.21 -13.18
C GLU A 21 22.38 -11.83 -11.77
N GLU A 22 22.84 -11.08 -10.76
CA GLU A 22 22.79 -11.51 -9.36
C GLU A 22 21.35 -11.59 -8.85
N ARG A 23 20.51 -10.63 -9.22
CA ARG A 23 19.08 -10.62 -8.88
C ARG A 23 18.38 -11.89 -9.35
N LEU A 24 18.58 -12.31 -10.60
CA LEU A 24 18.00 -13.55 -11.12
C LEU A 24 18.51 -14.79 -10.36
N GLN A 25 19.78 -14.81 -9.98
CA GLN A 25 20.36 -15.90 -9.18
C GLN A 25 19.80 -15.95 -7.76
N ILE A 26 19.62 -14.80 -7.11
CA ILE A 26 19.01 -14.67 -5.78
C ILE A 26 17.55 -15.12 -5.83
N GLU A 27 16.78 -14.68 -6.81
CA GLU A 27 15.38 -15.09 -7.00
C GLU A 27 15.25 -16.61 -7.23
N ALA A 28 16.14 -17.19 -8.06
CA ALA A 28 16.19 -18.64 -8.27
C ALA A 28 16.54 -19.40 -6.98
N GLN A 29 17.47 -18.91 -6.17
CA GLN A 29 17.84 -19.54 -4.90
C GLN A 29 16.74 -19.39 -3.83
N LEU A 30 16.04 -18.26 -3.79
CA LEU A 30 14.87 -18.06 -2.93
C LEU A 30 13.72 -18.99 -3.32
N ALA A 31 13.48 -19.23 -4.61
CA ALA A 31 12.47 -20.17 -5.07
C ALA A 31 12.78 -21.61 -4.61
N ASN A 32 14.05 -22.01 -4.66
CA ASN A 32 14.48 -23.39 -4.36
C ASN A 32 14.70 -23.66 -2.87
N SER A 33 14.92 -22.65 -2.03
CA SER A 33 15.21 -22.84 -0.60
C SER A 33 14.14 -22.20 0.31
N PRO A 34 13.35 -23.00 1.05
CA PRO A 34 12.40 -22.46 2.02
C PRO A 34 13.07 -21.76 3.21
N GLU A 35 14.30 -22.13 3.55
CA GLU A 35 15.06 -21.48 4.64
C GLU A 35 15.44 -20.05 4.27
N TRP A 36 15.90 -19.84 3.04
CA TRP A 36 16.26 -18.50 2.55
C TRP A 36 15.04 -17.59 2.42
N ARG A 37 13.87 -18.12 2.05
CA ARG A 37 12.62 -17.35 2.09
C ARG A 37 12.29 -16.86 3.49
N ARG A 38 12.44 -17.71 4.52
CA ARG A 38 12.20 -17.30 5.91
C ARG A 38 13.16 -16.19 6.34
N ARG A 39 14.45 -16.32 6.02
CA ARG A 39 15.45 -15.27 6.33
C ARG A 39 15.15 -13.97 5.60
N TYR A 40 14.81 -14.02 4.32
CA TYR A 40 14.40 -12.85 3.55
C TYR A 40 13.19 -12.15 4.19
N HIS A 41 12.17 -12.90 4.61
CA HIS A 41 11.03 -12.32 5.32
C HIS A 41 11.41 -11.68 6.66
N GLN A 42 12.29 -12.30 7.45
CA GLN A 42 12.80 -11.73 8.71
C GLN A 42 13.57 -10.42 8.48
N LEU A 43 14.40 -10.37 7.43
CA LEU A 43 15.12 -9.16 7.03
C LEU A 43 14.14 -8.04 6.61
N VAL A 44 13.15 -8.35 5.78
CA VAL A 44 12.10 -7.39 5.37
C VAL A 44 11.35 -6.84 6.57
N GLU A 45 10.95 -7.71 7.51
CA GLU A 45 10.25 -7.31 8.74
C GLU A 45 11.13 -6.37 9.58
N THR A 46 12.40 -6.72 9.76
CA THR A 46 13.37 -5.90 10.51
C THR A 46 13.58 -4.53 9.86
N VAL A 47 13.78 -4.49 8.54
CA VAL A 47 13.94 -3.23 7.77
C VAL A 47 12.69 -2.37 7.88
N ASN A 48 11.51 -2.98 7.78
CA ASN A 48 10.24 -2.25 7.95
C ASN A 48 10.11 -1.67 9.35
N VAL A 49 10.43 -2.44 10.40
CA VAL A 49 10.43 -1.92 11.78
C VAL A 49 11.35 -0.71 11.90
N VAL A 50 12.58 -0.79 11.38
CA VAL A 50 13.54 0.33 11.41
C VAL A 50 13.02 1.55 10.64
N ARG A 51 12.42 1.36 9.46
CA ARG A 51 11.85 2.46 8.66
C ARG A 51 10.61 3.10 9.30
N THR A 52 9.87 2.35 10.12
CA THR A 52 8.69 2.86 10.84
C THR A 52 9.01 3.48 12.19
N LEU A 53 10.27 3.43 12.64
CA LEU A 53 10.66 4.12 13.86
C LEU A 53 10.49 5.64 13.65
N PRO A 54 9.84 6.35 14.58
CA PRO A 54 9.66 7.79 14.46
C PRO A 54 11.03 8.46 14.38
N GLU A 55 11.21 9.34 13.40
CA GLU A 55 12.39 10.20 13.32
C GLU A 55 12.39 11.12 14.55
N VAL A 56 13.12 10.73 15.58
CA VAL A 56 13.36 11.58 16.73
C VAL A 56 14.31 12.67 16.27
N ALA A 57 13.76 13.85 15.98
CA ALA A 57 14.57 15.04 15.71
C ALA A 57 15.52 15.25 16.90
N MET A 58 16.83 15.17 16.65
CA MET A 58 17.81 15.45 17.70
C MET A 58 17.54 16.86 18.25
N PRO A 59 17.47 17.04 19.58
CA PRO A 59 17.37 18.37 20.18
C PRO A 59 18.47 19.25 19.60
N ARG A 60 18.13 20.49 19.20
CA ARG A 60 19.12 21.43 18.61
C ARG A 60 20.34 21.63 19.50
N ASP A 61 20.17 21.43 20.81
CA ASP A 61 21.21 21.60 21.81
C ASP A 61 22.15 20.39 21.95
N PHE A 62 21.81 19.24 21.37
CA PHE A 62 22.63 18.02 21.48
C PHE A 62 23.97 18.15 20.73
N SER A 63 23.96 18.73 19.54
CA SER A 63 25.19 19.02 18.80
C SER A 63 26.06 20.03 19.54
N LEU A 64 25.44 21.04 20.17
CA LEU A 64 26.13 22.02 21.01
C LEU A 64 26.73 21.38 22.26
N SER A 65 26.03 20.45 22.91
CA SER A 65 26.56 19.76 24.09
C SER A 65 27.75 18.86 23.77
N ILE A 66 27.70 18.16 22.62
CA ILE A 66 28.83 17.33 22.16
C ILE A 66 30.03 18.21 21.83
N MET A 67 29.84 19.31 21.10
CA MET A 67 30.92 20.25 20.76
C MET A 67 31.55 20.87 22.02
N ALA A 68 30.73 21.28 22.98
CA ALA A 68 31.22 21.81 24.26
C ALA A 68 32.03 20.76 25.04
N GLN A 69 31.58 19.50 25.06
CA GLN A 69 32.27 18.42 25.74
C GLN A 69 33.60 18.04 25.06
N ILE A 70 33.66 18.07 23.72
CA ILE A 70 34.90 17.87 22.96
C ILE A 70 35.89 19.00 23.26
N ALA A 71 35.43 20.25 23.26
CA ALA A 71 36.27 21.41 23.59
C ALA A 71 36.83 21.33 25.01
N GLN A 72 36.01 20.91 25.97
CA GLN A 72 36.43 20.73 27.37
C GLN A 72 37.50 19.65 27.50
N ARG A 73 37.34 18.49 26.84
CA ARG A 73 38.38 17.44 26.86
C ARG A 73 39.68 17.87 26.22
N GLN A 74 39.64 18.69 25.16
CA GLN A 74 40.85 19.22 24.54
C GLN A 74 41.60 20.20 25.46
N GLN A 75 40.89 20.99 26.26
CA GLN A 75 41.51 21.87 27.25
C GLN A 75 42.16 21.08 28.39
N GLU A 76 41.50 20.03 28.88
CA GLU A 76 42.01 19.17 29.95
C GLU A 76 43.23 18.34 29.50
N GLN A 77 43.28 17.91 28.23
CA GLN A 77 44.45 17.20 27.68
C GLN A 77 45.61 18.14 27.30
N GLY A 78 45.37 19.45 27.20
CA GLY A 78 46.39 20.46 26.93
C GLY A 78 47.14 20.97 28.16
N GLN A 79 46.71 20.61 29.37
CA GLN A 79 47.32 21.05 30.64
C GLN A 79 47.92 19.87 31.41
N ALA A 80 48.94 19.23 30.83
CA ALA A 80 49.95 18.55 31.63
C ALA A 80 51.00 19.58 32.08
N PRO A 81 51.21 19.82 33.39
CA PRO A 81 52.26 20.69 33.88
C PRO A 81 53.61 20.01 33.68
N VAL A 82 54.36 20.44 32.67
CA VAL A 82 55.76 20.04 32.48
C VAL A 82 56.62 20.89 33.42
N ALA A 83 56.75 20.43 34.66
CA ALA A 83 57.76 20.91 35.60
C ALA A 83 58.54 19.71 36.14
N SER A 84 59.57 19.30 35.42
CA SER A 84 60.70 18.55 35.97
C SER A 84 61.93 18.84 35.11
N GLU A 85 62.72 19.72 35.69
CA GLU A 85 64.09 20.09 35.39
C GLU A 85 65.03 18.87 35.45
N VAL A 86 65.65 18.46 34.33
CA VAL A 86 66.89 17.67 34.33
C VAL A 86 67.75 18.01 33.09
N THR A 87 68.77 18.81 33.36
CA THR A 87 70.17 18.76 32.90
C THR A 87 70.49 18.35 31.45
N LEU A 88 71.00 19.34 30.70
CA LEU A 88 71.70 19.22 29.43
C LEU A 88 73.03 18.44 29.57
N ALA A 89 73.22 17.40 28.77
CA ALA A 89 74.53 16.94 28.31
C ALA A 89 74.47 16.55 26.83
N THR A 90 75.53 16.89 26.12
CA THR A 90 75.68 17.09 24.68
C THR A 90 75.84 15.83 23.81
N SER A 91 75.40 15.97 22.54
CA SER A 91 75.77 15.25 21.30
C SER A 91 75.22 13.83 21.04
N PRO A 92 75.11 13.36 19.76
CA PRO A 92 75.40 14.03 18.48
C PRO A 92 74.27 13.98 17.43
N ASP A 93 74.61 14.64 16.33
CA ASP A 93 74.03 14.78 14.99
C ASP A 93 73.65 13.47 14.25
N ARG A 94 72.79 13.65 13.23
CA ARG A 94 72.44 12.79 12.08
C ARG A 94 71.39 11.65 12.20
N SER A 95 70.20 12.01 11.70
CA SER A 95 69.61 11.51 10.44
C SER A 95 68.73 10.24 10.39
N VAL A 96 67.66 10.38 9.60
CA VAL A 96 66.90 9.36 8.84
C VAL A 96 65.80 8.56 9.56
N VAL A 97 64.56 8.93 9.19
CA VAL A 97 63.43 8.07 8.77
C VAL A 97 63.21 6.75 9.51
N ASN A 98 62.08 6.64 10.23
CA ASN A 98 61.05 5.65 9.87
C ASN A 98 59.72 5.85 10.62
N ARG A 99 58.65 5.95 9.82
CA ARG A 99 57.26 5.78 10.24
C ARG A 99 57.08 4.37 10.80
N ARG A 100 56.53 4.24 12.01
CA ARG A 100 55.71 3.09 12.39
C ARG A 100 54.37 3.57 12.94
N ARG A 101 53.34 3.37 12.11
CA ARG A 101 51.92 3.34 12.50
C ARG A 101 51.74 2.30 13.60
N GLN A 102 51.28 2.72 14.78
CA GLN A 102 50.52 1.84 15.67
C GLN A 102 49.04 2.15 15.45
N LYS A 103 48.30 1.11 15.06
CA LYS A 103 46.85 1.08 14.97
C LYS A 103 46.31 0.88 16.39
N GLU A 104 45.55 1.85 16.89
CA GLU A 104 44.69 1.63 18.06
C GLU A 104 43.41 0.94 17.59
N SER A 105 43.10 -0.19 18.22
CA SER A 105 41.91 -0.98 17.97
C SER A 105 40.69 -0.31 18.60
N SER A 106 39.76 0.11 17.76
CA SER A 106 38.42 0.57 18.16
C SER A 106 37.60 -0.63 18.66
N TYR A 107 37.55 -0.85 19.97
CA TYR A 107 36.41 -1.55 20.56
C TYR A 107 35.25 -0.56 20.63
N SER A 108 34.41 -0.60 19.60
CA SER A 108 33.25 0.28 19.45
C SER A 108 32.14 -0.10 20.43
N SER A 109 31.44 0.93 20.89
CA SER A 109 30.23 0.92 21.71
C SER A 109 29.06 0.06 21.19
N ALA A 110 29.18 -0.53 20.00
CA ALA A 110 28.17 -1.41 19.40
C ALA A 110 27.97 -2.72 20.19
N TRP A 111 29.02 -3.26 20.81
CA TRP A 111 28.92 -4.51 21.58
C TRP A 111 28.12 -4.37 22.88
N ILE A 112 28.06 -3.16 23.45
CA ILE A 112 27.29 -2.88 24.67
C ILE A 112 25.79 -2.84 24.37
N ALA A 113 25.40 -2.32 23.20
CA ALA A 113 23.99 -2.30 22.77
C ALA A 113 23.47 -3.71 22.47
N ILE A 114 24.28 -4.57 21.85
CA ILE A 114 23.92 -5.97 21.55
C ILE A 114 23.72 -6.78 22.84
N ALA A 115 24.57 -6.56 23.86
CA ALA A 115 24.43 -7.23 25.16
C ALA A 115 23.14 -6.83 25.90
N ALA A 116 22.70 -5.57 25.78
CA ALA A 116 21.46 -5.10 26.39
C ALA A 116 20.21 -5.69 25.72
N CYS A 117 20.20 -5.83 24.40
CA CYS A 117 19.08 -6.43 23.67
C CYS A 117 18.90 -7.92 23.97
N LEU A 118 20.00 -8.67 24.16
CA LEU A 118 19.94 -10.10 24.50
C LEU A 118 19.34 -10.36 25.89
N LEU A 119 19.53 -9.45 26.85
CA LEU A 119 18.93 -9.57 28.19
C LEU A 119 17.40 -9.35 28.18
N ILE A 120 16.91 -8.45 27.33
CA ILE A 120 15.46 -8.19 27.19
C ILE A 120 14.76 -9.37 26.50
N ALA A 121 15.37 -9.94 25.46
CA ALA A 121 14.84 -11.11 24.77
C ALA A 121 14.77 -12.35 25.68
N ALA A 122 15.79 -12.56 26.53
CA ALA A 122 15.79 -13.64 27.51
C ALA A 122 14.69 -13.47 28.59
N GLY A 123 14.42 -12.23 29.03
CA GLY A 123 13.35 -11.94 29.98
C GLY A 123 11.94 -12.22 29.44
N LEU A 124 11.69 -11.89 28.16
CA LEU A 124 10.41 -12.14 27.49
C LEU A 124 10.16 -13.64 27.22
N GLY A 125 11.20 -14.40 26.91
CA GLY A 125 11.10 -15.86 26.73
C GLY A 125 10.65 -16.59 28.00
N ILE A 126 11.13 -16.16 29.17
CA ILE A 126 10.76 -16.74 30.47
C ILE A 126 9.29 -16.43 30.81
N ALA A 127 8.79 -15.23 30.48
CA ALA A 127 7.39 -14.86 30.71
C ALA A 127 6.41 -15.65 29.84
N TYR A 128 6.80 -15.99 28.61
CA TYR A 128 5.99 -16.81 27.70
C TYR A 128 5.91 -18.27 28.16
N GLN A 129 7.03 -18.83 28.63
CA GLN A 129 7.08 -20.20 29.13
C GLN A 129 6.36 -20.37 30.49
N ALA A 130 6.21 -19.28 31.26
CA ALA A 130 5.48 -19.24 32.52
C ALA A 130 3.94 -19.15 32.37
N GLY A 131 3.40 -19.16 31.15
CA GLY A 131 1.95 -19.23 30.92
C GLY A 131 1.14 -18.01 31.39
N MET A 132 1.78 -16.84 31.52
CA MET A 132 1.12 -15.62 32.01
C MET A 132 0.12 -14.98 31.03
N PHE A 133 -0.04 -15.54 29.83
CA PHE A 133 -1.05 -15.11 28.85
C PHE A 133 -2.00 -16.27 28.54
N GLY A 134 -3.02 -16.44 29.39
CA GLY A 134 -4.02 -17.49 29.28
C GLY A 134 -4.99 -17.26 28.10
N SER A 135 -5.10 -18.25 27.23
CA SER A 135 -6.10 -18.34 26.16
C SER A 135 -7.43 -18.83 26.73
N GLY A 136 -8.50 -18.06 26.55
CA GLY A 136 -9.85 -18.40 26.97
C GLY A 136 -10.70 -18.95 25.82
N ASN A 137 -11.14 -20.20 26.01
CA ASN A 137 -12.35 -20.85 25.50
C ASN A 137 -12.52 -21.09 23.97
N ASP A 138 -12.28 -22.34 23.58
CA ASP A 138 -12.87 -23.00 22.40
C ASP A 138 -14.35 -23.35 22.64
N PRO A 139 -15.26 -23.11 21.69
CA PRO A 139 -16.57 -23.74 21.67
C PRO A 139 -16.55 -25.10 20.96
N MET A 140 -17.38 -26.01 21.47
CA MET A 140 -17.49 -27.41 21.04
C MET A 140 -17.92 -27.58 19.58
N ILE A 141 -17.24 -28.49 18.87
CA ILE A 141 -17.65 -29.02 17.56
C ILE A 141 -18.47 -30.29 17.78
N ALA A 142 -19.70 -30.28 17.29
CA ALA A 142 -20.59 -31.44 17.24
C ALA A 142 -20.13 -32.45 16.18
N GLN A 143 -20.09 -33.71 16.60
CA GLN A 143 -19.69 -34.88 15.83
C GLN A 143 -20.92 -35.45 15.10
N ASN A 144 -20.91 -35.42 13.76
CA ASN A 144 -21.91 -36.10 12.93
C ASN A 144 -21.29 -37.34 12.27
N ASP A 145 -21.94 -38.48 12.46
CA ASP A 145 -21.59 -39.78 11.87
C ASP A 145 -21.75 -39.80 10.34
N PRO A 146 -20.89 -40.50 9.59
CA PRO A 146 -21.07 -40.69 8.15
C PRO A 146 -21.97 -41.89 7.85
N VAL A 147 -22.94 -41.65 6.96
CA VAL A 147 -23.81 -42.65 6.32
C VAL A 147 -23.03 -43.39 5.22
N LEU A 148 -23.09 -44.73 5.26
CA LEU A 148 -22.56 -45.67 4.27
C LEU A 148 -23.20 -45.51 2.87
N PRO A 149 -22.44 -45.65 1.77
CA PRO A 149 -23.00 -45.93 0.45
C PRO A 149 -23.02 -47.45 0.15
N PRO A 150 -23.97 -47.93 -0.70
CA PRO A 150 -24.04 -49.34 -1.07
C PRO A 150 -23.15 -49.68 -2.28
N ASP A 151 -22.28 -50.68 -2.05
CA ASP A 151 -22.10 -51.91 -2.83
C ASP A 151 -22.22 -51.85 -4.37
N VAL A 152 -21.07 -51.80 -5.06
CA VAL A 152 -20.93 -52.16 -6.49
C VAL A 152 -19.79 -53.16 -6.65
N LYS A 153 -20.12 -54.32 -7.22
CA LYS A 153 -19.24 -55.48 -7.45
C LYS A 153 -18.21 -55.28 -8.59
N PRO A 154 -17.10 -56.03 -8.59
CA PRO A 154 -15.99 -55.85 -9.51
C PRO A 154 -16.09 -56.75 -10.76
N ASN A 155 -15.57 -56.24 -11.88
CA ASN A 155 -15.22 -56.94 -13.12
C ASN A 155 -14.05 -56.12 -13.70
N GLY A 156 -12.90 -56.61 -14.15
CA GLY A 156 -12.39 -57.93 -14.46
C GLY A 156 -11.28 -57.73 -15.51
N ASN A 157 -10.06 -58.15 -15.15
CA ASN A 157 -8.87 -58.42 -15.98
C ASN A 157 -8.00 -57.31 -16.63
N PRO A 158 -6.67 -57.52 -16.63
CA PRO A 158 -5.66 -56.61 -17.20
C PRO A 158 -5.23 -57.02 -18.61
N ALA A 159 -4.72 -56.06 -19.38
CA ALA A 159 -3.88 -56.31 -20.55
C ALA A 159 -2.66 -55.37 -20.51
N THR A 160 -1.48 -55.96 -20.34
CA THR A 160 -0.19 -55.40 -20.77
C THR A 160 -0.09 -55.47 -22.30
N PRO A 161 0.66 -54.56 -22.94
CA PRO A 161 2.04 -54.87 -23.36
C PRO A 161 3.00 -53.68 -23.13
N ASP A 162 4.20 -53.90 -22.60
CA ASP A 162 5.45 -54.26 -23.30
C ASP A 162 6.14 -53.12 -24.10
N VAL A 163 7.33 -52.74 -23.59
CA VAL A 163 8.59 -52.51 -24.32
C VAL A 163 8.74 -51.24 -25.18
N LYS A 164 9.66 -50.33 -24.78
CA LYS A 164 10.98 -50.17 -25.43
C LYS A 164 11.89 -49.15 -24.72
N GLN A 165 13.04 -49.63 -24.25
CA GLN A 165 14.24 -48.82 -24.04
C GLN A 165 14.90 -48.54 -25.41
N ALA A 166 15.37 -47.31 -25.60
CA ALA A 166 16.41 -46.99 -26.57
C ALA A 166 17.34 -45.92 -25.97
N ALA A 167 18.59 -46.33 -25.75
CA ALA A 167 19.73 -45.48 -25.48
C ALA A 167 20.17 -44.75 -26.77
N GLY A 168 20.84 -43.61 -26.62
CA GLY A 168 21.64 -43.03 -27.71
C GLY A 168 21.95 -41.54 -27.59
N ASN A 169 23.13 -41.24 -27.04
CA ASN A 169 24.09 -40.20 -27.39
C ASN A 169 23.64 -38.95 -28.17
N SER A 170 24.03 -37.76 -27.68
CA SER A 170 25.22 -37.03 -28.18
C SER A 170 25.21 -35.59 -27.68
N SER A 171 26.32 -35.21 -27.06
CA SER A 171 26.67 -33.82 -26.75
C SER A 171 27.11 -33.11 -28.03
N GLU A 172 26.44 -32.02 -28.40
CA GLU A 172 26.96 -31.05 -29.36
C GLU A 172 26.82 -29.63 -28.80
N VAL A 173 27.96 -28.94 -28.80
CA VAL A 173 28.13 -27.52 -28.51
C VAL A 173 28.00 -26.72 -29.81
N PRO A 174 27.26 -25.60 -29.80
CA PRO A 174 27.68 -24.41 -30.54
C PRO A 174 27.57 -23.17 -29.62
N LYS A 175 28.62 -22.37 -29.36
CA LYS A 175 29.34 -21.40 -30.20
C LYS A 175 28.46 -20.34 -30.89
N HIS A 176 28.66 -19.10 -30.41
CA HIS A 176 28.36 -17.76 -30.93
C HIS A 176 26.97 -17.14 -30.69
N SER A 177 26.97 -16.12 -29.83
CA SER A 177 25.91 -15.13 -29.61
C SER A 177 25.98 -14.02 -30.68
N PRO A 178 24.84 -13.46 -31.15
CA PRO A 178 24.80 -12.46 -32.22
C PRO A 178 24.84 -10.99 -31.73
N PHE A 179 25.31 -10.73 -30.51
CA PHE A 179 25.32 -9.37 -29.94
C PHE A 179 26.74 -8.80 -29.78
N PRO A 180 27.00 -7.55 -30.17
CA PRO A 180 28.28 -6.89 -29.97
C PRO A 180 28.55 -6.66 -28.48
N THR A 181 29.79 -6.84 -28.05
CA THR A 181 30.24 -6.60 -26.67
C THR A 181 30.42 -5.12 -26.38
N VAL A 182 30.25 -4.74 -25.12
CA VAL A 182 30.25 -3.34 -24.60
C VAL A 182 31.54 -2.57 -24.91
N ASP A 183 32.66 -3.26 -25.14
CA ASP A 183 33.94 -2.64 -25.53
C ASP A 183 33.94 -2.11 -27.00
N GLU A 184 33.03 -2.56 -27.85
CA GLU A 184 32.91 -2.09 -29.25
C GLU A 184 32.03 -0.83 -29.41
N LEU A 185 31.31 -0.42 -28.36
CA LEU A 185 30.49 0.81 -28.34
C LEU A 185 31.24 2.03 -27.76
N ALA A 186 32.40 1.84 -27.14
CA ALA A 186 33.10 2.90 -26.42
C ALA A 186 34.10 3.73 -27.27
N ASN A 187 34.26 3.44 -28.56
CA ASN A 187 35.26 4.07 -29.44
C ASN A 187 34.68 4.72 -30.72
N SER A 188 33.55 5.41 -30.63
CA SER A 188 33.11 6.34 -31.69
C SER A 188 32.91 7.76 -31.16
N GLN A 189 34.02 8.43 -30.83
CA GLN A 189 34.05 9.90 -30.75
C GLN A 189 34.70 10.44 -32.02
N GLY A 190 33.90 11.11 -32.84
CA GLY A 190 34.33 11.95 -33.96
C GLY A 190 33.54 13.25 -33.93
N ASP A 191 34.26 14.37 -33.82
CA ASP A 191 33.75 15.74 -33.71
C ASP A 191 32.86 16.19 -34.89
N PRO A 192 31.93 17.14 -34.68
CA PRO A 192 31.10 17.69 -35.75
C PRO A 192 31.75 18.92 -36.42
N PRO A 193 31.31 19.25 -37.64
CA PRO A 193 31.08 20.66 -37.94
C PRO A 193 29.64 20.93 -38.41
N MET A 194 29.18 22.10 -38.00
CA MET A 194 27.95 22.75 -38.44
C MET A 194 27.96 23.01 -39.95
N GLU A 195 26.83 22.77 -40.62
CA GLU A 195 26.37 23.66 -41.70
C GLU A 195 24.85 23.54 -41.87
N ILE A 196 24.19 24.70 -41.96
CA ILE A 196 22.74 24.88 -42.10
C ILE A 196 22.47 25.21 -43.57
N THR A 197 21.58 24.49 -44.25
CA THR A 197 20.58 25.03 -45.20
C THR A 197 19.58 23.95 -45.69
N PRO A 198 18.40 24.35 -46.21
CA PRO A 198 17.14 23.61 -46.08
C PRO A 198 16.58 23.00 -47.38
N MET A 199 15.45 22.29 -47.22
CA MET A 199 14.47 21.80 -48.21
C MET A 199 14.98 20.76 -49.21
N GLU A 200 14.36 19.58 -49.28
CA GLU A 200 13.23 19.32 -50.19
C GLU A 200 12.76 17.86 -50.08
N ASP A 201 11.54 17.67 -50.59
CA ASP A 201 10.68 16.51 -50.69
C ASP A 201 11.34 15.25 -51.29
N THR A 202 10.91 14.05 -50.85
CA THR A 202 10.57 12.91 -51.72
C THR A 202 10.19 11.66 -50.92
N THR A 203 8.93 11.26 -51.14
CA THR A 203 8.37 9.90 -51.09
C THR A 203 9.36 8.75 -51.32
N LYS A 204 9.30 7.71 -50.47
CA LYS A 204 9.40 6.30 -50.90
C LYS A 204 8.98 5.30 -49.81
N GLU A 205 8.01 4.48 -50.17
CA GLU A 205 7.50 3.30 -49.47
C GLU A 205 8.59 2.27 -49.16
N ARG A 206 8.57 1.70 -47.94
CA ARG A 206 9.12 0.37 -47.66
C ARG A 206 8.28 -0.35 -46.60
N ASN A 207 7.69 -1.48 -47.00
CA ASN A 207 6.99 -2.45 -46.15
C ASN A 207 7.95 -3.10 -45.12
N PRO A 208 7.52 -3.30 -43.86
CA PRO A 208 8.18 -4.26 -42.99
C PRO A 208 7.59 -5.66 -43.12
N ILE A 209 8.50 -6.62 -43.27
CA ILE A 209 8.29 -8.07 -43.29
C ILE A 209 7.98 -8.52 -41.85
N GLY A 210 6.76 -9.02 -41.61
CA GLY A 210 6.36 -9.60 -40.32
C GLY A 210 6.83 -11.05 -40.18
N ILE A 211 7.61 -11.34 -39.14
CA ILE A 211 7.99 -12.69 -38.73
C ILE A 211 6.92 -13.22 -37.76
N ARG A 212 6.26 -14.33 -38.12
CA ARG A 212 5.34 -15.06 -37.23
C ARG A 212 6.09 -16.18 -36.53
N VAL A 213 6.12 -16.18 -35.20
CA VAL A 213 6.62 -17.30 -34.38
C VAL A 213 5.42 -17.99 -33.75
N ASN A 214 5.15 -19.22 -34.19
CA ASN A 214 4.16 -20.10 -33.56
C ASN A 214 4.86 -20.91 -32.46
N VAL A 215 4.50 -20.69 -31.19
CA VAL A 215 4.90 -21.57 -30.08
C VAL A 215 3.71 -22.45 -29.72
N ARG A 216 3.85 -23.76 -29.97
CA ARG A 216 2.97 -24.81 -29.45
C ARG A 216 3.46 -25.23 -28.07
N THR A 217 2.65 -25.06 -27.03
CA THR A 217 2.84 -25.75 -25.74
C THR A 217 1.85 -26.91 -25.62
N LYS A 218 2.33 -28.03 -25.07
CA LYS A 218 1.55 -29.23 -24.78
C LYS A 218 0.85 -29.09 -23.41
N PRO A 219 -0.35 -29.65 -23.23
CA PRO A 219 -1.09 -29.58 -21.97
C PRO A 219 -0.57 -30.62 -20.97
N GLY A 220 -0.31 -30.20 -19.73
CA GLY A 220 0.09 -31.09 -18.64
C GLY A 220 -0.30 -30.50 -17.28
N GLU A 221 -1.29 -31.15 -16.66
CA GLU A 221 -1.72 -31.18 -15.25
C GLU A 221 -1.24 -30.10 -14.27
N MET A 222 -2.19 -29.31 -13.76
CA MET A 222 -2.01 -28.51 -12.55
C MET A 222 -2.41 -29.29 -11.29
N PRO A 223 -1.60 -29.27 -10.21
CA PRO A 223 -2.01 -29.79 -8.91
C PRO A 223 -3.02 -28.85 -8.23
N LYS A 224 -4.01 -29.45 -7.55
CA LYS A 224 -5.04 -28.73 -6.79
C LYS A 224 -4.42 -27.94 -5.63
N PRO A 225 -4.81 -26.67 -5.40
CA PRO A 225 -4.34 -25.94 -4.23
C PRO A 225 -5.06 -26.42 -2.97
N ASP A 226 -4.27 -26.72 -1.94
CA ASP A 226 -4.74 -26.96 -0.58
C ASP A 226 -5.35 -25.69 0.01
N THR A 227 -6.61 -25.81 0.40
CA THR A 227 -7.41 -24.84 1.13
C THR A 227 -6.97 -24.77 2.59
N THR A 228 -5.92 -24.00 2.91
CA THR A 228 -5.77 -23.33 4.21
C THR A 228 -4.47 -22.51 4.24
N MET A 229 -4.53 -21.24 3.81
CA MET A 229 -3.54 -20.24 4.21
C MET A 229 -4.27 -18.93 4.55
N LYS A 230 -4.25 -18.56 5.83
CA LYS A 230 -4.55 -17.19 6.25
C LYS A 230 -3.43 -16.29 5.72
N ARG A 231 -3.73 -15.46 4.72
CA ARG A 231 -2.82 -14.49 4.11
C ARG A 231 -2.59 -13.30 5.07
N PRO A 232 -1.35 -12.84 5.29
CA PRO A 232 -1.10 -11.51 5.85
C PRO A 232 -1.45 -10.42 4.82
N GLY A 233 -1.84 -9.23 5.31
CA GLY A 233 -2.47 -8.17 4.52
C GLY A 233 -1.63 -7.61 3.35
N SER A 234 -2.27 -7.43 2.21
CA SER A 234 -1.78 -6.92 0.92
C SER A 234 -1.39 -5.43 0.89
N LEU A 235 -1.34 -4.78 2.05
CA LEU A 235 -1.51 -3.33 2.23
C LEU A 235 -0.38 -2.41 1.74
N ALA A 236 0.74 -2.93 1.20
CA ALA A 236 1.89 -2.08 0.85
C ALA A 236 2.54 -2.39 -0.52
N ARG A 237 1.95 -3.26 -1.36
CA ARG A 237 2.60 -3.69 -2.62
C ARG A 237 1.80 -3.44 -3.89
N SER A 238 0.55 -3.01 -3.82
CA SER A 238 -0.23 -2.58 -4.98
C SER A 238 -0.40 -1.06 -4.96
N VAL A 239 0.70 -0.38 -5.24
CA VAL A 239 0.66 1.05 -5.57
C VAL A 239 -0.09 1.14 -6.89
N PHE A 240 -1.34 1.62 -6.87
CA PHE A 240 -1.89 2.19 -8.09
C PHE A 240 -0.87 3.27 -8.48
N ASN A 241 -0.20 3.11 -9.61
CA ASN A 241 0.75 4.10 -10.07
C ASN A 241 -0.05 5.27 -10.63
N LEU A 242 -0.74 5.98 -9.74
CA LEU A 242 -1.17 7.36 -9.88
C LEU A 242 0.04 8.26 -9.62
N ASP A 243 1.23 7.87 -10.08
CA ASP A 243 2.24 8.87 -10.41
C ASP A 243 1.51 9.96 -11.20
N PRO A 244 1.87 11.24 -11.09
CA PRO A 244 1.33 12.31 -11.93
C PRO A 244 1.61 11.94 -13.38
N GLN A 245 0.75 11.10 -13.94
CA GLN A 245 0.75 10.64 -15.30
C GLN A 245 0.35 11.86 -16.12
N GLU A 246 0.69 11.81 -17.40
CA GLU A 246 0.58 12.88 -18.38
C GLU A 246 -0.85 13.40 -18.63
N ASP A 247 -1.80 13.04 -17.76
CA ASP A 247 -3.17 13.51 -17.77
C ASP A 247 -3.50 14.31 -16.50
N PRO A 248 -3.13 15.60 -16.45
CA PRO A 248 -3.46 16.52 -15.34
C PRO A 248 -4.98 16.74 -15.15
N GLY A 249 -5.83 16.08 -15.94
CA GLY A 249 -7.28 16.06 -15.76
C GLY A 249 -7.71 15.34 -14.48
N LEU A 250 -7.03 14.25 -14.08
CA LEU A 250 -7.51 13.31 -13.06
C LEU A 250 -7.73 13.92 -11.67
N ASP A 251 -6.91 14.88 -11.25
CA ASP A 251 -6.99 15.48 -9.90
C ASP A 251 -8.28 16.31 -9.69
N ARG A 252 -9.06 16.55 -10.76
CA ARG A 252 -10.31 17.32 -10.71
C ARG A 252 -11.52 16.62 -11.31
N VAL A 253 -11.39 15.39 -11.81
CA VAL A 253 -12.53 14.75 -12.46
C VAL A 253 -13.52 14.27 -11.42
N GLU A 254 -14.71 14.84 -11.44
CA GLU A 254 -15.88 14.26 -10.78
C GLU A 254 -16.01 12.81 -11.25
N LEU A 255 -16.31 11.89 -10.32
CA LEU A 255 -16.54 10.49 -10.67
C LEU A 255 -17.55 10.39 -11.82
N THR A 256 -17.29 9.50 -12.78
CA THR A 256 -18.13 9.30 -13.95
C THR A 256 -19.58 9.08 -13.55
N SER A 257 -20.50 9.87 -14.08
CA SER A 257 -21.92 9.54 -14.00
C SER A 257 -22.29 8.67 -15.20
N PHE A 258 -22.61 7.41 -14.95
CA PHE A 258 -23.15 6.53 -15.98
C PHE A 258 -24.60 6.95 -16.27
N LYS A 259 -24.93 7.16 -17.56
CA LYS A 259 -26.29 7.55 -17.97
C LYS A 259 -27.29 6.40 -17.88
N GLN A 260 -26.80 5.16 -17.90
CA GLN A 260 -27.60 3.94 -17.94
C GLN A 260 -27.20 3.08 -16.74
N ASP A 261 -28.18 2.69 -15.93
CA ASP A 261 -27.97 1.84 -14.76
C ASP A 261 -27.39 0.48 -15.16
N ASP A 262 -27.83 -0.06 -16.31
CA ASP A 262 -27.35 -1.33 -16.88
C ASP A 262 -25.81 -1.36 -17.07
N VAL A 263 -25.22 -0.23 -17.48
CA VAL A 263 -23.76 -0.12 -17.69
C VAL A 263 -23.03 -0.13 -16.35
N ALA A 264 -23.56 0.57 -15.35
CA ALA A 264 -22.95 0.58 -14.02
C ALA A 264 -23.05 -0.81 -13.36
N GLU A 265 -24.19 -1.49 -13.50
CA GLU A 265 -24.38 -2.86 -13.02
C GLU A 265 -23.44 -3.85 -13.73
N GLU A 266 -23.25 -3.71 -15.03
CA GLU A 266 -22.31 -4.55 -15.79
C GLU A 266 -20.87 -4.36 -15.32
N ILE A 267 -20.40 -3.11 -15.22
CA ILE A 267 -19.04 -2.81 -14.73
C ILE A 267 -18.88 -3.30 -13.28
N SER A 268 -19.91 -3.16 -12.45
CA SER A 268 -19.92 -3.68 -11.07
C SER A 268 -19.74 -5.18 -11.04
N ALA A 269 -20.60 -5.92 -11.76
CA ALA A 269 -20.58 -7.38 -11.81
C ALA A 269 -19.31 -7.90 -12.48
N TRP A 270 -18.69 -7.10 -13.35
CA TRP A 270 -17.41 -7.43 -13.96
C TRP A 270 -16.26 -7.25 -12.96
N ALA A 271 -16.26 -6.16 -12.20
CA ALA A 271 -15.23 -5.86 -11.21
C ALA A 271 -15.33 -6.74 -9.95
N ASP A 272 -16.55 -7.11 -9.53
CA ASP A 272 -16.85 -8.01 -8.42
C ASP A 272 -16.46 -9.47 -8.78
N LEU A 273 -15.32 -9.93 -8.27
CA LEU A 273 -14.74 -11.23 -8.60
C LEU A 273 -15.35 -12.35 -7.75
N ASP A 274 -15.63 -12.08 -6.48
CA ASP A 274 -16.18 -13.07 -5.56
C ASP A 274 -17.72 -13.13 -5.55
N LYS A 275 -18.37 -12.18 -6.24
CA LYS A 275 -19.82 -12.08 -6.46
C LYS A 275 -20.60 -11.79 -5.18
N ASP A 276 -20.01 -11.02 -4.27
CA ASP A 276 -20.67 -10.60 -3.04
C ASP A 276 -21.60 -9.37 -3.23
N GLY A 277 -21.62 -8.79 -4.45
CA GLY A 277 -22.39 -7.63 -4.82
C GLY A 277 -21.70 -6.30 -4.48
N GLN A 278 -20.46 -6.33 -4.01
CA GLN A 278 -19.63 -5.17 -3.74
C GLN A 278 -18.31 -5.29 -4.50
N VAL A 279 -17.62 -4.16 -4.68
CA VAL A 279 -16.28 -4.15 -5.27
C VAL A 279 -15.31 -3.77 -4.16
N SER A 280 -14.52 -4.73 -3.69
CA SER A 280 -13.49 -4.52 -2.68
C SER A 280 -12.28 -3.77 -3.23
N ASP A 281 -11.39 -3.29 -2.35
CA ASP A 281 -10.11 -2.66 -2.71
C ASP A 281 -9.25 -3.61 -3.56
N THR A 282 -9.25 -4.90 -3.21
CA THR A 282 -8.46 -5.92 -3.91
C THR A 282 -9.03 -6.20 -5.29
N GLU A 283 -10.34 -6.22 -5.43
CA GLU A 283 -11.03 -6.41 -6.71
C GLU A 283 -10.88 -5.21 -7.62
N ALA A 284 -11.06 -3.99 -7.09
CA ALA A 284 -10.78 -2.76 -7.81
C ALA A 284 -9.35 -2.71 -8.35
N GLN A 285 -8.36 -3.21 -7.58
CA GLN A 285 -6.98 -3.34 -8.06
C GLN A 285 -6.79 -4.41 -9.13
N GLN A 286 -7.40 -5.58 -8.96
CA GLN A 286 -7.26 -6.70 -9.89
C GLN A 286 -8.04 -6.49 -11.19
N SER A 287 -9.07 -5.65 -11.16
CA SER A 287 -9.95 -5.35 -12.28
C SER A 287 -9.16 -4.89 -13.51
N TRP A 288 -8.20 -3.99 -13.37
CA TRP A 288 -7.37 -3.54 -14.51
C TRP A 288 -6.51 -4.66 -15.10
N PHE A 289 -5.84 -5.45 -14.25
CA PHE A 289 -5.01 -6.56 -14.73
C PHE A 289 -5.83 -7.61 -15.48
N ARG A 290 -7.05 -7.84 -15.02
CA ARG A 290 -8.01 -8.72 -15.69
C ARG A 290 -8.49 -8.13 -17.02
N PHE A 291 -8.67 -6.81 -17.08
CA PHE A 291 -9.14 -6.11 -18.28
C PHE A 291 -8.09 -6.19 -19.39
N MET A 292 -6.80 -6.12 -19.02
CA MET A 292 -5.67 -6.26 -19.94
C MET A 292 -5.41 -7.70 -20.41
N GLN A 293 -5.96 -8.71 -19.74
CA GLN A 293 -5.79 -10.10 -20.16
C GLN A 293 -6.68 -10.40 -21.37
N THR A 294 -6.07 -10.45 -22.55
CA THR A 294 -6.74 -10.73 -23.83
C THR A 294 -7.11 -12.21 -24.04
N GLU A 295 -6.66 -13.12 -23.18
CA GLU A 295 -6.79 -14.57 -23.39
C GLU A 295 -7.56 -15.27 -22.25
N GLY A 296 -8.83 -15.60 -22.54
CA GLY A 296 -9.53 -16.73 -21.92
C GLY A 296 -10.38 -16.43 -20.67
N ALA A 297 -11.59 -16.99 -20.68
CA ALA A 297 -12.55 -17.13 -19.58
C ALA A 297 -13.15 -15.86 -18.93
N VAL A 298 -12.60 -14.67 -19.16
CA VAL A 298 -13.21 -13.43 -18.67
C VAL A 298 -14.34 -12.99 -19.62
N PRO A 299 -15.58 -12.78 -19.14
CA PRO A 299 -16.61 -12.17 -19.96
C PRO A 299 -16.14 -10.79 -20.44
N ALA A 300 -16.27 -10.55 -21.74
CA ALA A 300 -16.00 -9.23 -22.30
C ALA A 300 -17.08 -8.25 -21.81
N LEU A 301 -16.67 -7.01 -21.54
CA LEU A 301 -17.60 -5.90 -21.37
C LEU A 301 -18.33 -5.62 -22.69
N SER A 302 -19.57 -5.18 -22.61
CA SER A 302 -20.38 -4.72 -23.72
C SER A 302 -19.74 -3.52 -24.43
N GLU A 303 -20.13 -3.29 -25.68
CA GLU A 303 -19.66 -2.13 -26.43
C GLU A 303 -20.12 -0.83 -25.77
N GLU A 304 -21.34 -0.82 -25.22
CA GLU A 304 -21.89 0.31 -24.47
C GLU A 304 -21.06 0.62 -23.21
N ALA A 305 -20.64 -0.41 -22.47
CA ALA A 305 -19.78 -0.23 -21.30
C ALA A 305 -18.39 0.28 -21.69
N LEU A 306 -17.78 -0.24 -22.76
CA LEU A 306 -16.49 0.24 -23.25
C LEU A 306 -16.56 1.71 -23.69
N ILE A 307 -17.62 2.11 -24.39
CA ILE A 307 -17.87 3.52 -24.77
C ILE A 307 -18.08 4.40 -23.54
N ALA A 308 -18.73 3.90 -22.49
CA ALA A 308 -18.96 4.66 -21.27
C ALA A 308 -17.68 4.84 -20.43
N ILE A 309 -16.74 3.89 -20.53
CA ILE A 309 -15.44 3.96 -19.87
C ILE A 309 -14.51 4.95 -20.59
N ASP A 310 -14.49 4.92 -21.92
CA ASP A 310 -13.71 5.83 -22.78
C ASP A 310 -14.26 7.27 -22.72
N GLN A 311 -13.78 8.08 -21.78
CA GLN A 311 -14.32 9.40 -21.49
C GLN A 311 -13.86 10.45 -22.50
N ASP A 312 -12.64 10.32 -23.00
CA ASP A 312 -12.10 11.24 -24.00
C ASP A 312 -12.48 10.87 -25.44
N MET A 313 -13.14 9.71 -25.62
CA MET A 313 -13.63 9.16 -26.89
C MET A 313 -12.49 8.92 -27.91
N ASN A 314 -11.28 8.66 -27.44
CA ASN A 314 -10.12 8.41 -28.30
C ASN A 314 -10.06 6.95 -28.81
N GLN A 315 -11.04 6.11 -28.46
CA GLN A 315 -11.15 4.68 -28.77
C GLN A 315 -10.08 3.82 -28.08
N LYS A 316 -9.44 4.33 -27.04
CA LYS A 316 -8.46 3.63 -26.21
C LYS A 316 -8.77 3.92 -24.75
N ILE A 317 -9.10 2.86 -24.03
CA ILE A 317 -9.31 2.95 -22.59
C ILE A 317 -7.95 3.02 -21.89
N SER A 318 -7.69 4.16 -21.27
CA SER A 318 -6.55 4.35 -20.38
C SER A 318 -6.77 3.64 -19.02
N ILE A 319 -5.68 3.44 -18.28
CA ILE A 319 -5.72 2.92 -16.91
C ILE A 319 -6.60 3.82 -16.02
N ALA A 320 -6.47 5.13 -16.20
CA ALA A 320 -7.17 6.14 -15.44
C ALA A 320 -8.69 6.08 -15.65
N GLU A 321 -9.14 6.09 -16.91
CA GLU A 321 -10.56 6.00 -17.26
C GLU A 321 -11.21 4.73 -16.73
N PHE A 322 -10.49 3.60 -16.83
CA PHE A 322 -10.96 2.34 -16.28
C PHE A 322 -11.10 2.39 -14.76
N HIS A 323 -10.07 2.87 -14.04
CA HIS A 323 -10.14 3.01 -12.59
C HIS A 323 -11.19 4.02 -12.13
N MET A 324 -11.37 5.11 -12.86
CA MET A 324 -12.46 6.07 -12.61
C MET A 324 -13.83 5.43 -12.74
N SER A 325 -14.00 4.58 -13.75
CA SER A 325 -15.25 3.85 -13.96
C SER A 325 -15.54 2.87 -12.83
N VAL A 326 -14.54 2.10 -12.41
CA VAL A 326 -14.67 1.18 -11.25
C VAL A 326 -14.94 1.95 -9.96
N ALA A 327 -14.22 3.06 -9.73
CA ALA A 327 -14.41 3.92 -8.57
C ALA A 327 -15.82 4.56 -8.56
N ALA A 328 -16.33 4.97 -9.72
CA ALA A 328 -17.67 5.53 -9.87
C ALA A 328 -18.76 4.52 -9.53
N VAL A 329 -18.64 3.28 -10.03
CA VAL A 329 -19.56 2.19 -9.67
C VAL A 329 -19.53 1.93 -8.16
N ARG A 330 -18.33 1.83 -7.59
CA ARG A 330 -18.15 1.60 -6.15
C ARG A 330 -18.73 2.72 -5.29
N TRP A 331 -18.53 3.96 -5.72
CA TRP A 331 -19.08 5.16 -5.09
C TRP A 331 -20.61 5.16 -5.07
N ASN A 332 -21.23 4.85 -6.20
CA ASN A 332 -22.68 4.82 -6.32
C ASN A 332 -23.29 3.63 -5.56
N GLY A 333 -22.63 2.48 -5.58
CA GLY A 333 -23.06 1.25 -4.92
C GLY A 333 -22.97 1.25 -3.39
N SER A 334 -22.20 2.17 -2.78
CA SER A 334 -21.99 2.20 -1.33
C SER A 334 -22.44 3.52 -0.68
N GLU A 335 -23.63 3.51 -0.05
CA GLU A 335 -24.11 4.66 0.74
C GLU A 335 -23.18 4.97 1.93
N GLY A 336 -22.65 3.93 2.58
CA GLY A 336 -21.70 4.08 3.69
C GLY A 336 -20.42 4.82 3.28
N LEU A 337 -19.94 4.58 2.06
CA LEU A 337 -18.78 5.28 1.50
C LEU A 337 -19.07 6.77 1.24
N ARG A 338 -20.23 7.09 0.69
CA ARG A 338 -20.66 8.48 0.46
C ARG A 338 -20.81 9.23 1.78
N LYS A 339 -21.47 8.62 2.76
CA LYS A 339 -21.57 9.14 4.14
C LYS A 339 -20.21 9.50 4.72
N ALA A 340 -19.29 8.54 4.64
CA ALA A 340 -17.92 8.68 5.07
C ALA A 340 -17.21 9.88 4.42
N TRP A 341 -17.35 10.03 3.10
CA TRP A 341 -16.76 11.14 2.36
C TRP A 341 -17.31 12.49 2.82
N TYR A 342 -18.63 12.67 2.83
CA TYR A 342 -19.24 13.95 3.20
C TYR A 342 -18.97 14.36 4.64
N ARG A 343 -18.58 13.43 5.50
CA ARG A 343 -18.11 13.74 6.86
C ARG A 343 -16.67 14.26 6.87
N LEU A 344 -15.84 13.82 5.94
CA LEU A 344 -14.44 14.20 5.84
C LEU A 344 -14.24 15.47 5.01
N ASP A 345 -14.98 15.62 3.91
CA ASP A 345 -15.09 16.82 3.06
C ASP A 345 -16.00 17.84 3.77
N ALA A 346 -15.43 18.47 4.80
CA ALA A 346 -16.15 19.32 5.73
C ALA A 346 -16.67 20.62 5.09
N ASN A 347 -15.88 21.17 4.17
CA ASN A 347 -16.23 22.40 3.46
C ASN A 347 -17.12 22.15 2.23
N GLY A 348 -17.23 20.88 1.78
CA GLY A 348 -18.05 20.48 0.63
C GLY A 348 -17.47 20.93 -0.71
N ASP A 349 -16.17 21.14 -0.81
CA ASP A 349 -15.50 21.56 -2.04
C ASP A 349 -15.19 20.39 -2.99
N GLY A 350 -15.52 19.16 -2.59
CA GLY A 350 -15.34 17.96 -3.40
C GLY A 350 -13.94 17.35 -3.30
N VAL A 351 -13.09 17.84 -2.40
CA VAL A 351 -11.80 17.24 -2.07
C VAL A 351 -11.63 17.17 -0.56
N TRP A 352 -10.97 16.12 -0.06
CA TRP A 352 -10.62 16.07 1.35
C TRP A 352 -9.20 16.60 1.55
N SER A 353 -9.08 17.71 2.27
CA SER A 353 -7.85 18.50 2.40
C SER A 353 -7.50 18.79 3.86
N ARG A 354 -6.35 19.43 4.10
CA ARG A 354 -5.93 19.82 5.46
C ARG A 354 -6.84 20.89 6.06
N GLU A 355 -7.46 21.71 5.23
CA GLU A 355 -8.42 22.74 5.62
C GLU A 355 -9.63 22.12 6.37
N ASP A 356 -10.03 20.90 5.98
CA ASP A 356 -11.15 20.18 6.59
C ASP A 356 -10.84 19.62 7.98
N PHE A 357 -9.56 19.43 8.32
CA PHE A 357 -9.17 18.72 9.54
C PHE A 357 -9.63 19.44 10.79
N SER A 358 -9.60 20.77 10.78
CA SER A 358 -10.07 21.57 11.92
C SER A 358 -11.56 21.34 12.19
N SER A 359 -12.37 21.28 11.13
CA SER A 359 -13.80 20.98 11.18
C SER A 359 -14.07 19.53 11.59
N ASN A 360 -13.30 18.57 11.07
CA ASN A 360 -13.44 17.15 11.43
C ASN A 360 -13.04 16.89 12.89
N ALA A 361 -11.97 17.55 13.35
CA ALA A 361 -11.44 17.40 14.69
C ALA A 361 -12.28 18.10 15.78
N ARG A 362 -13.14 19.08 15.42
CA ARG A 362 -13.97 19.81 16.41
C ARG A 362 -14.87 18.87 17.22
N PHE A 363 -15.22 17.72 16.65
CA PHE A 363 -16.05 16.69 17.28
C PHE A 363 -15.26 15.65 18.07
N ALA A 364 -13.94 15.57 17.85
CA ALA A 364 -13.03 14.66 18.54
C ALA A 364 -12.65 15.10 19.96
N ALA A 365 -13.04 16.33 20.34
CA ALA A 365 -12.65 16.99 21.58
C ALA A 365 -13.08 16.27 22.87
N MET A 366 -13.92 15.24 22.79
CA MET A 366 -14.23 14.35 23.93
C MET A 366 -13.12 13.30 24.17
N GLY A 367 -11.88 13.75 24.33
CA GLY A 367 -10.79 12.93 24.91
C GLY A 367 -9.91 12.14 23.93
N ALA A 368 -9.97 12.39 22.62
CA ALA A 368 -9.09 11.73 21.64
C ALA A 368 -8.08 12.70 21.00
N PRO A 369 -7.00 13.12 21.70
CA PRO A 369 -5.89 13.87 21.10
C PRO A 369 -5.20 13.11 19.94
N SER A 370 -5.55 11.84 19.70
CA SER A 370 -5.07 11.04 18.59
C SER A 370 -5.78 11.27 17.25
N LEU A 371 -6.99 11.87 17.20
CA LEU A 371 -7.75 11.89 15.95
C LEU A 371 -7.14 12.80 14.89
N SER A 372 -6.67 14.00 15.26
CA SER A 372 -6.02 14.91 14.30
C SER A 372 -4.76 14.31 13.69
N GLN A 373 -3.94 13.63 14.51
CA GLN A 373 -2.75 12.91 14.04
C GLN A 373 -3.14 11.75 13.11
N GLN A 374 -4.20 11.01 13.44
CA GLN A 374 -4.72 9.97 12.57
C GLN A 374 -5.23 10.54 11.24
N LEU A 375 -6.00 11.63 11.25
CA LEU A 375 -6.48 12.29 10.02
C LEU A 375 -5.31 12.68 9.10
N VAL A 376 -4.23 13.24 9.66
CA VAL A 376 -3.01 13.56 8.90
C VAL A 376 -2.37 12.31 8.30
N GLN A 377 -2.23 11.24 9.09
CA GLN A 377 -1.64 9.98 8.62
C GLN A 377 -2.47 9.34 7.51
N TRP A 378 -3.79 9.31 7.67
CA TRP A 378 -4.71 8.74 6.71
C TRP A 378 -4.80 9.54 5.44
N HIS A 379 -4.87 10.87 5.54
CA HIS A 379 -4.79 11.73 4.38
C HIS A 379 -3.50 11.49 3.59
N ALA A 380 -2.34 11.42 4.27
CA ALA A 380 -1.07 11.17 3.58
C ALA A 380 -0.98 9.77 2.94
N LEU A 381 -1.73 8.79 3.46
CA LEU A 381 -1.81 7.44 2.89
C LEU A 381 -2.75 7.37 1.68
N LEU A 382 -3.79 8.20 1.67
CA LEU A 382 -4.84 8.22 0.65
C LEU A 382 -4.53 9.18 -0.50
N ASP A 383 -3.79 10.26 -0.22
CA ASP A 383 -3.24 11.22 -1.18
C ASP A 383 -2.10 10.54 -1.96
N ARG A 384 -2.49 9.81 -3.00
CA ARG A 384 -1.58 8.99 -3.83
C ARG A 384 -0.89 9.85 -4.88
N SER A 385 -1.60 10.83 -5.42
CA SER A 385 -1.05 11.83 -6.36
C SER A 385 -0.02 12.75 -5.69
N ARG A 386 -0.06 12.87 -4.36
CA ARG A 386 0.78 13.76 -3.54
C ARG A 386 0.55 15.24 -3.84
N ASP A 387 -0.65 15.60 -4.26
CA ASP A 387 -1.03 16.98 -4.55
C ASP A 387 -1.45 17.75 -3.26
N GLY A 388 -1.47 17.07 -2.12
CA GLY A 388 -1.86 17.62 -0.83
C GLY A 388 -3.36 17.57 -0.58
N LYS A 389 -4.11 16.86 -1.43
CA LYS A 389 -5.56 16.65 -1.34
C LYS A 389 -5.86 15.18 -1.60
N VAL A 390 -6.99 14.71 -1.11
CA VAL A 390 -7.52 13.40 -1.48
C VAL A 390 -8.74 13.66 -2.35
N SER A 391 -8.72 13.14 -3.57
CA SER A 391 -9.85 13.20 -4.51
C SER A 391 -10.89 12.11 -4.19
N ARG A 392 -12.12 12.26 -4.70
CA ARG A 392 -13.14 11.20 -4.61
C ARG A 392 -12.68 9.89 -5.23
N LEU A 393 -11.86 9.96 -6.28
CA LEU A 393 -11.29 8.79 -6.95
C LEU A 393 -10.37 8.01 -6.00
N GLU A 394 -9.38 8.67 -5.42
CA GLU A 394 -8.43 8.04 -4.50
C GLU A 394 -9.11 7.45 -3.27
N PHE A 395 -10.11 8.17 -2.77
CA PHE A 395 -10.95 7.74 -1.66
C PHE A 395 -11.79 6.50 -2.03
N ALA A 396 -12.47 6.53 -3.17
CA ALA A 396 -13.28 5.41 -3.63
C ALA A 396 -12.43 4.17 -3.92
N LEU A 397 -11.20 4.32 -4.43
CA LEU A 397 -10.28 3.20 -4.64
C LEU A 397 -9.66 2.64 -3.34
N SER A 398 -9.93 3.26 -2.20
CA SER A 398 -9.42 2.86 -0.88
C SER A 398 -10.55 2.66 0.14
N ALA A 399 -11.78 2.48 -0.34
CA ALA A 399 -12.98 2.57 0.47
C ALA A 399 -13.07 1.50 1.56
N ASP A 400 -12.61 0.26 1.35
CA ASP A 400 -12.73 -0.78 2.39
C ASP A 400 -11.83 -0.43 3.57
N HIS A 401 -10.61 0.00 3.27
CA HIS A 401 -9.66 0.41 4.28
C HIS A 401 -10.18 1.63 5.06
N ILE A 402 -10.74 2.60 4.34
CA ILE A 402 -11.39 3.76 4.94
C ILE A 402 -12.58 3.35 5.81
N GLN A 403 -13.45 2.47 5.35
CA GLN A 403 -14.63 2.03 6.10
C GLN A 403 -14.24 1.34 7.41
N LEU A 404 -13.19 0.51 7.43
CA LEU A 404 -12.69 -0.13 8.64
C LEU A 404 -12.25 0.90 9.70
N VAL A 405 -11.55 1.95 9.25
CA VAL A 405 -11.06 3.02 10.11
C VAL A 405 -12.19 3.92 10.57
N LEU A 406 -13.05 4.31 9.61
CA LEU A 406 -14.19 5.17 9.85
C LEU A 406 -15.23 4.53 10.73
N LYS A 407 -15.37 3.21 10.75
CA LYS A 407 -16.19 2.55 11.76
C LYS A 407 -15.75 2.90 13.19
N GLY A 408 -14.45 3.11 13.41
CA GLY A 408 -13.91 3.61 14.68
C GLY A 408 -14.04 5.13 14.88
N TRP A 409 -14.32 5.88 13.81
CA TRP A 409 -14.52 7.33 13.81
C TRP A 409 -15.98 7.76 13.61
N GLU A 410 -16.91 6.83 13.36
CA GLU A 410 -18.26 7.12 12.88
C GLU A 410 -19.05 7.98 13.88
N GLN A 411 -18.77 7.78 15.17
CA GLN A 411 -19.35 8.58 16.26
C GLN A 411 -18.51 9.81 16.64
N LYS A 412 -17.31 9.95 16.06
CA LYS A 412 -16.32 10.98 16.39
C LYS A 412 -16.20 12.07 15.33
N ILE A 413 -16.59 11.77 14.09
CA ILE A 413 -16.60 12.72 12.99
C ILE A 413 -18.04 12.87 12.54
N LEU A 414 -18.58 14.08 12.71
CA LEU A 414 -19.90 14.47 12.25
C LEU A 414 -19.74 15.36 11.02
N ASN A 415 -20.64 15.21 10.06
CA ASN A 415 -20.78 16.10 8.93
C ASN A 415 -21.04 17.53 9.45
N PRO A 416 -20.14 18.48 9.15
CA PRO A 416 -20.23 19.82 9.72
C PRO A 416 -21.51 20.56 9.38
N GLN A 417 -21.96 20.46 8.12
CA GLN A 417 -23.17 21.13 7.63
C GLN A 417 -24.43 20.59 8.33
N SER A 418 -24.54 19.26 8.42
CA SER A 418 -25.65 18.57 9.09
C SER A 418 -25.66 18.87 10.58
N TYR A 419 -24.49 18.95 11.21
CA TYR A 419 -24.36 19.37 12.61
C TYR A 419 -24.80 20.81 12.84
N ASP A 420 -24.34 21.76 12.00
CA ASP A 420 -24.69 23.18 12.15
C ASP A 420 -26.18 23.44 11.87
N LEU A 421 -26.77 22.70 10.92
CA LEU A 421 -28.22 22.70 10.69
C LEU A 421 -28.97 22.10 11.89
N THR A 422 -28.53 20.95 12.42
CA THR A 422 -29.12 20.32 13.61
C THR A 422 -29.10 21.28 14.80
N LYS A 423 -27.99 21.98 15.02
CA LYS A 423 -27.86 22.97 16.08
C LYS A 423 -28.82 24.14 15.89
N THR A 424 -28.99 24.60 14.65
CA THR A 424 -29.97 25.64 14.30
C THR A 424 -31.40 25.18 14.61
N LEU A 425 -31.75 23.96 14.21
CA LEU A 425 -33.07 23.37 14.45
C LEU A 425 -33.34 23.19 15.95
N LEU A 426 -32.38 22.68 16.72
CA LEU A 426 -32.52 22.60 18.18
C LEU A 426 -32.71 24.00 18.78
N GLY A 427 -31.86 24.97 18.43
CA GLY A 427 -32.00 26.34 18.95
C GLY A 427 -33.34 27.01 18.61
N GLU A 428 -33.98 26.62 17.51
CA GLU A 428 -35.29 27.13 17.12
C GLU A 428 -36.46 26.41 17.82
N PHE A 429 -36.39 25.08 17.93
CA PHE A 429 -37.54 24.26 18.32
C PHE A 429 -37.48 23.72 19.75
N ASP A 430 -36.30 23.50 20.33
CA ASP A 430 -36.09 23.05 21.71
C ASP A 430 -36.33 24.24 22.66
N ARG A 431 -37.58 24.41 23.10
CA ARG A 431 -37.99 25.56 23.91
C ARG A 431 -37.68 25.37 25.38
N ASP A 432 -37.64 24.13 25.84
CA ASP A 432 -37.35 23.82 27.23
C ASP A 432 -35.84 23.64 27.50
N GLY A 433 -35.02 23.53 26.44
CA GLY A 433 -33.57 23.49 26.50
C GLY A 433 -33.04 22.15 27.01
N ASN A 434 -33.83 21.08 26.88
CA ASN A 434 -33.48 19.76 27.39
C ASN A 434 -32.61 18.95 26.39
N GLY A 435 -32.36 19.47 25.18
CA GLY A 435 -31.57 18.83 24.13
C GLY A 435 -32.34 17.76 23.34
N GLN A 436 -33.66 17.71 23.45
CA GLN A 436 -34.56 16.76 22.80
C GLN A 436 -35.80 17.50 22.27
N LEU A 437 -36.27 17.11 21.08
CA LEU A 437 -37.50 17.64 20.51
C LEU A 437 -38.65 16.66 20.78
N ALA A 438 -39.58 17.03 21.66
CA ALA A 438 -40.71 16.18 22.02
C ALA A 438 -42.07 16.87 21.83
N GLY A 439 -43.13 16.08 21.70
CA GLY A 439 -44.51 16.55 21.68
C GLY A 439 -44.78 17.69 20.68
N ARG A 440 -45.02 18.90 21.19
CA ARG A 440 -45.34 20.08 20.37
C ARG A 440 -44.14 20.63 19.59
N GLU A 441 -42.93 20.43 20.08
CA GLU A 441 -41.70 20.92 19.43
C GLU A 441 -41.43 20.11 18.17
N LEU A 442 -41.47 18.78 18.30
CA LEU A 442 -41.37 17.86 17.17
C LEU A 442 -42.49 18.08 16.14
N MET A 443 -43.72 18.36 16.59
CA MET A 443 -44.84 18.66 15.67
C MET A 443 -44.58 19.93 14.85
N ARG A 444 -44.04 20.99 15.48
CA ARG A 444 -43.69 22.24 14.78
C ARG A 444 -42.51 22.05 13.83
N LEU A 445 -41.52 21.24 14.21
CA LEU A 445 -40.42 20.89 13.32
C LEU A 445 -40.96 20.24 12.04
N LYS A 446 -41.85 19.23 12.18
CA LYS A 446 -42.50 18.55 11.04
C LYS A 446 -43.32 19.49 10.16
N GLU A 447 -44.05 20.43 10.77
CA GLU A 447 -44.88 21.39 10.04
C GLU A 447 -44.03 22.41 9.27
N LYS A 448 -42.93 22.89 9.85
CA LYS A 448 -42.07 23.89 9.21
C LYS A 448 -41.10 23.29 8.19
N HIS A 449 -40.61 22.08 8.43
CA HIS A 449 -39.68 21.37 7.58
C HIS A 449 -40.34 20.13 6.98
N GLU A 450 -41.13 20.36 5.92
CA GLU A 450 -41.91 19.32 5.24
C GLU A 450 -41.02 18.18 4.69
N SER A 451 -39.79 18.49 4.28
CA SER A 451 -38.83 17.52 3.77
C SER A 451 -38.34 16.51 4.84
N LEU A 452 -38.28 16.94 6.10
CA LEU A 452 -37.94 16.07 7.24
C LEU A 452 -39.13 15.22 7.71
N ALA A 453 -40.36 15.65 7.40
CA ALA A 453 -41.58 15.06 7.96
C ALA A 453 -41.71 13.54 7.73
N PRO A 454 -41.44 12.98 6.53
CA PRO A 454 -41.55 11.53 6.28
C PRO A 454 -40.59 10.71 7.17
N ARG A 455 -39.37 11.20 7.39
CA ARG A 455 -38.36 10.50 8.21
C ARG A 455 -38.67 10.59 9.69
N LEU A 456 -39.39 11.62 10.11
CA LEU A 456 -39.78 11.85 11.50
C LEU A 456 -41.11 11.15 11.88
N GLU A 457 -41.84 10.56 10.93
CA GLU A 457 -43.16 9.97 11.18
C GLU A 457 -43.11 8.82 12.20
N ASN A 458 -42.03 8.04 12.17
CA ASN A 458 -41.81 6.89 13.06
C ASN A 458 -41.21 7.25 14.43
N VAL A 459 -40.88 8.52 14.67
CA VAL A 459 -40.31 8.95 15.94
C VAL A 459 -41.38 8.87 17.02
N GLY A 460 -41.13 8.03 18.02
CA GLY A 460 -42.06 7.74 19.10
C GLY A 460 -42.39 8.96 19.98
N ARG A 461 -43.29 8.77 20.94
CA ARG A 461 -43.66 9.82 21.92
C ARG A 461 -42.51 10.21 22.86
N GLU A 462 -41.44 9.43 22.88
CA GLU A 462 -40.25 9.63 23.73
C GLU A 462 -39.43 10.86 23.31
N GLY A 463 -39.72 11.44 22.13
CA GLY A 463 -39.01 12.59 21.60
C GLY A 463 -37.87 12.20 20.68
N LEU A 464 -37.21 13.20 20.10
CA LEU A 464 -36.07 13.06 19.22
C LEU A 464 -34.86 13.69 19.89
N SER A 465 -33.86 12.89 20.25
CA SER A 465 -32.62 13.43 20.79
C SER A 465 -31.86 14.26 19.74
N ALA A 466 -30.97 15.16 20.20
CA ALA A 466 -30.10 15.92 19.31
C ALA A 466 -29.31 15.05 18.32
N TYR A 467 -28.87 13.86 18.75
CA TYR A 467 -28.12 12.95 17.88
C TYR A 467 -29.02 12.24 16.86
N GLU A 468 -30.22 11.84 17.25
CA GLU A 468 -31.18 11.27 16.30
C GLU A 468 -31.64 12.30 15.27
N LEU A 469 -31.85 13.57 15.69
CA LEU A 469 -32.12 14.65 14.75
C LEU A 469 -30.96 14.84 13.78
N TYR A 470 -29.72 14.80 14.28
CA TYR A 470 -28.53 14.84 13.42
C TYR A 470 -28.55 13.73 12.37
N LEU A 471 -28.83 12.48 12.76
CA LEU A 471 -28.89 11.36 11.81
C LEU A 471 -29.99 11.53 10.76
N VAL A 472 -31.13 12.11 11.15
CA VAL A 472 -32.23 12.40 10.21
C VAL A 472 -31.82 13.49 9.21
N VAL A 473 -31.20 14.58 9.70
CA VAL A 473 -30.72 15.69 8.86
C VAL A 473 -29.59 15.23 7.94
N GLU A 474 -28.65 14.46 8.46
CA GLU A 474 -27.56 13.88 7.66
C GLU A 474 -28.12 12.99 6.55
N ALA A 475 -29.10 12.15 6.85
CA ALA A 475 -29.71 11.27 5.86
C ALA A 475 -30.54 12.00 4.79
N GLU A 476 -30.90 13.26 4.99
CA GLU A 476 -31.54 14.13 3.98
C GLU A 476 -30.51 14.80 3.05
N ASN A 477 -29.31 15.09 3.57
CA ASN A 477 -28.26 15.80 2.83
C ASN A 477 -27.39 14.90 1.94
N LEU A 478 -27.54 13.57 2.05
CA LEU A 478 -26.83 12.56 1.25
C LEU A 478 -27.63 12.15 0.03
#